data_AF-A0A4Q9R0T7-F1
#
_entry.id   AF-A0A4Q9R0T7-F1
#
_cell.length_a   1.000
_cell.length_b   1.000
_cell.length_c   1.000
_cell.angle_alpha   90.00
_cell.angle_beta   90.00
_cell.angle_gamma   90.00
#
_symmetry.space_group_name_H-M   'P 1'
#
loop_
_entity.id
_entity.type
_entity.pdbx_description
1 polymer ?
#
loop_
_entity_poly.entity_id
_entity_poly.type
_entity_poly.pdbx_seq_one_letter_code
_entity_poly.pdbx_strand_id
1 'polypeptide(L)'
;MSYVLYGIKACDTMKKARTWLDEQGVDYRFHDYKTAGIDRGNLDRWCDEHGWETILNRAGTTFRKLDDAQKADLDQHKAIELMLAQPSMIKRPVLDLGNRTLVGFKAERYAAELA
;
A
#
# COMPACT_ATOMS: atom_id res chain seq x y z
N MET A 1 -1.86 -10.55 17.93
CA MET A 1 -1.11 -10.11 16.72
C MET A 1 -1.80 -8.85 16.24
N SER A 2 -1.08 -7.75 16.04
CA SER A 2 -1.70 -6.49 15.60
C SER A 2 -1.51 -6.36 14.10
N TYR A 3 -2.60 -6.21 13.34
CA TYR A 3 -2.53 -5.93 11.92
C TYR A 3 -1.88 -4.57 11.68
N VAL A 4 -1.31 -4.35 10.49
CA VAL A 4 -0.68 -3.07 10.17
C VAL A 4 -1.33 -2.48 8.93
N LEU A 5 -1.88 -1.27 9.07
CA LEU A 5 -2.46 -0.53 7.96
C LEU A 5 -1.47 0.52 7.47
N TYR A 6 -0.97 0.34 6.25
CA TYR A 6 0.01 1.22 5.64
C TYR A 6 -0.66 2.25 4.71
N GLY A 7 -0.24 3.50 4.83
CA GLY A 7 -0.70 4.54 3.92
C GLY A 7 -0.35 5.96 4.37
N ILE A 8 -1.28 6.89 4.17
CA ILE A 8 -1.16 8.28 4.62
C ILE A 8 -2.44 8.73 5.32
N LYS A 9 -2.34 9.71 6.23
CA LYS A 9 -3.52 10.24 6.95
C LYS A 9 -4.52 10.94 6.03
N ALA A 10 -4.04 11.72 5.07
CA ALA A 10 -4.83 12.56 4.18
C ALA A 10 -5.19 11.83 2.87
N CYS A 11 -6.06 10.83 2.96
CA CYS A 11 -6.60 10.10 1.82
C CYS A 11 -8.00 9.55 2.15
N ASP A 12 -8.99 9.75 1.28
CA ASP A 12 -10.36 9.34 1.59
C ASP A 12 -10.53 7.82 1.60
N THR A 13 -9.82 7.08 0.74
CA THR A 13 -9.78 5.61 0.80
C THR A 13 -9.20 5.12 2.12
N MET A 14 -8.18 5.80 2.66
CA MET A 14 -7.61 5.48 3.97
C MET A 14 -8.58 5.79 5.12
N LYS A 15 -9.38 6.85 5.02
CA LYS A 15 -10.44 7.14 6.00
C LYS A 15 -11.48 6.02 5.99
N LYS A 16 -11.98 5.64 4.81
CA LYS A 16 -12.95 4.54 4.65
C LYS A 16 -12.44 3.23 5.23
N ALA A 17 -11.19 2.86 4.94
CA ALA A 17 -10.59 1.63 5.45
C ALA A 17 -10.45 1.62 6.98
N ARG A 18 -9.98 2.74 7.56
CA ARG A 18 -9.85 2.88 9.02
C ARG A 18 -11.21 2.82 9.71
N THR A 19 -12.17 3.63 9.25
CA THR A 19 -13.53 3.63 9.79
C THR A 19 -14.15 2.24 9.75
N TRP A 20 -14.00 1.50 8.64
CA TRP A 20 -14.52 0.14 8.55
C TRP A 20 -13.83 -0.80 9.56
N LEU A 21 -12.50 -0.74 9.70
CA LEU A 21 -11.77 -1.56 10.68
C LEU A 21 -12.18 -1.23 12.12
N ASP A 22 -12.32 0.06 12.43
CA ASP A 22 -12.77 0.56 13.73
C ASP A 22 -14.21 0.08 14.03
N GLU A 23 -15.11 0.11 13.04
CA GLU A 23 -16.50 -0.37 13.15
C GLU A 23 -16.59 -1.89 13.35
N GLN A 24 -15.66 -2.65 12.76
CA GLN A 24 -15.57 -4.10 12.98
C GLN A 24 -14.82 -4.47 14.28
N GLY A 25 -14.33 -3.49 15.04
CA GLY A 25 -13.55 -3.75 16.26
C GLY A 25 -12.20 -4.44 15.99
N VAL A 26 -11.63 -4.24 14.80
CA VAL A 26 -10.36 -4.86 14.40
C VAL A 26 -9.20 -3.96 14.84
N ASP A 27 -8.34 -4.47 15.71
CA ASP A 27 -7.14 -3.76 16.16
C ASP A 27 -6.05 -3.72 15.08
N TYR A 28 -5.60 -2.52 14.72
CA TYR A 28 -4.49 -2.32 13.79
C TYR A 28 -3.56 -1.17 14.22
N ARG A 29 -2.29 -1.29 13.85
CA ARG A 29 -1.32 -0.21 13.89
C ARG A 29 -1.33 0.55 12.57
N PHE A 30 -1.46 1.87 12.61
CA PHE A 30 -1.33 2.69 11.42
C PHE A 30 0.13 3.07 11.15
N HIS A 31 0.64 2.72 9.96
CA HIS A 31 1.97 3.10 9.47
C HIS A 31 1.85 4.19 8.41
N ASP A 32 2.28 5.41 8.77
CA ASP A 32 2.24 6.58 7.87
C ASP A 32 3.53 6.69 7.06
N TYR A 33 3.43 6.52 5.75
CA TYR A 33 4.56 6.67 4.83
C TYR A 33 5.23 8.04 4.90
N LYS A 34 4.49 9.10 5.26
CA LYS A 34 5.07 10.45 5.33
C LYS A 34 6.01 10.63 6.53
N THR A 35 5.76 9.92 7.63
CA THR A 35 6.54 10.10 8.86
C THR A 35 7.53 8.97 9.07
N ALA A 36 7.18 7.75 8.67
CA ALA A 36 7.98 6.54 8.90
C ALA A 36 8.61 5.99 7.62
N GLY A 37 8.28 6.54 6.44
CA GLY A 37 8.75 6.01 5.16
C GLY A 37 8.21 4.60 4.88
N ILE A 38 8.93 3.85 4.05
CA ILE A 38 8.73 2.41 3.86
C ILE A 38 10.11 1.77 3.70
N ASP A 39 10.24 0.52 4.10
CA ASP A 39 11.44 -0.28 3.91
C ASP A 39 11.32 -1.17 2.67
N ARG A 40 12.48 -1.55 2.13
CA ARG A 40 12.58 -2.40 0.95
C ARG A 40 11.99 -3.79 1.19
N GLY A 41 12.18 -4.37 2.37
CA GLY A 41 11.69 -5.70 2.70
C GLY A 41 10.16 -5.82 2.61
N ASN A 42 9.43 -4.81 3.09
CA ASN A 42 7.98 -4.76 2.90
C ASN A 42 7.58 -4.66 1.43
N LEU A 43 8.25 -3.82 0.64
CA LEU A 43 7.96 -3.67 -0.79
C LEU A 43 8.26 -4.94 -1.58
N ASP A 44 9.39 -5.61 -1.32
CA ASP A 44 9.74 -6.89 -1.94
C ASP A 44 8.64 -7.91 -1.65
N ARG A 45 8.25 -8.10 -0.37
CA ARG A 45 7.18 -9.02 0.02
C ARG A 45 5.85 -8.73 -0.67
N TRP A 46 5.44 -7.46 -0.74
CA TRP A 46 4.18 -7.09 -1.37
C TRP A 46 4.20 -7.27 -2.88
N CYS A 47 5.34 -7.01 -3.53
CA CYS A 47 5.50 -7.23 -4.96
C CYS A 47 5.53 -8.72 -5.29
N ASP A 48 6.16 -9.55 -4.44
CA ASP A 48 6.15 -11.00 -4.62
C ASP A 48 4.75 -11.59 -4.44
N GLU A 49 3.92 -11.03 -3.54
CA GLU A 49 2.56 -11.51 -3.30
C GLU A 49 1.54 -11.04 -4.37
N HIS A 50 1.61 -9.78 -4.82
CA HIS A 50 0.57 -9.18 -5.67
C HIS A 50 1.04 -8.75 -7.06
N GLY A 51 2.34 -8.84 -7.32
CA GLY A 51 3.00 -8.19 -8.46
C GLY A 51 3.22 -6.69 -8.22
N TRP A 52 4.38 -6.19 -8.64
CA TRP A 52 4.76 -4.78 -8.50
C TRP A 52 3.77 -3.83 -9.19
N GLU A 53 3.08 -4.25 -10.25
CA GLU A 53 2.08 -3.46 -10.97
C GLU A 53 0.82 -3.19 -10.14
N THR A 54 0.52 -4.08 -9.19
CA THR A 54 -0.57 -3.92 -8.24
C THR A 54 -0.19 -2.96 -7.12
N ILE A 55 1.05 -3.04 -6.64
CA ILE A 55 1.57 -2.20 -5.55
C ILE A 55 1.87 -0.78 -6.03
N LEU A 56 2.40 -0.62 -7.23
CA LEU A 56 2.70 0.67 -7.82
C LEU A 56 1.43 1.35 -8.34
N ASN A 57 1.12 2.53 -7.79
CA ASN A 57 0.00 3.35 -8.24
C ASN A 57 0.35 4.12 -9.52
N ARG A 58 0.31 3.41 -10.67
CA ARG A 58 0.53 3.99 -12.00
C ARG A 58 -0.51 5.05 -12.38
N ALA A 59 -1.71 5.00 -11.78
CA ALA A 59 -2.76 6.00 -12.00
C ALA A 59 -2.56 7.29 -11.18
N GLY A 60 -1.66 7.26 -10.18
CA GLY A 60 -1.40 8.38 -9.28
C GLY A 60 -0.67 9.53 -9.96
N THR A 61 -0.91 10.75 -9.47
CA THR A 61 -0.25 11.96 -9.99
C THR A 61 1.26 11.92 -9.84
N THR A 62 1.78 11.33 -8.76
CA THR A 62 3.22 11.17 -8.54
C THR A 62 3.87 10.35 -9.66
N PHE A 63 3.29 9.20 -10.02
CA PHE A 63 3.81 8.38 -11.12
C PHE A 63 3.69 9.09 -12.47
N ARG A 64 2.57 9.79 -12.72
CA ARG A 64 2.38 10.55 -13.96
C ARG A 64 3.40 11.67 -14.15
N LYS A 65 3.90 12.25 -13.06
CA LYS A 65 4.93 13.30 -13.05
C LYS A 65 6.35 12.79 -13.25
N LEU A 66 6.59 11.47 -13.22
CA LEU A 66 7.90 10.91 -13.54
C LEU A 66 8.25 11.19 -15.01
N ASP A 67 9.55 11.29 -15.28
CA ASP A 67 10.05 11.45 -16.65
C ASP A 67 9.93 10.12 -17.41
N ASP A 68 9.92 10.17 -18.73
CA ASP A 68 9.74 8.98 -19.57
C ASP A 68 10.86 7.95 -19.36
N ALA A 69 12.09 8.41 -19.09
CA ALA A 69 13.21 7.53 -18.73
C ALA A 69 12.96 6.74 -17.44
N GLN A 70 12.24 7.31 -16.47
CA GLN A 70 11.88 6.63 -15.23
C GLN A 70 10.71 5.66 -15.42
N LYS A 71 9.88 5.88 -16.44
CA LYS A 71 8.72 5.02 -16.78
C LYS A 71 9.08 3.91 -17.77
N ALA A 72 10.25 3.98 -18.40
CA ALA A 72 10.70 3.02 -19.41
C ALA A 72 11.20 1.71 -18.77
N ASP A 73 10.85 0.59 -19.41
CA ASP A 73 11.28 -0.77 -19.06
C ASP A 73 11.14 -1.05 -17.56
N LEU A 74 9.96 -0.73 -17.00
CA LEU A 74 9.68 -0.95 -15.58
C LEU A 74 9.63 -2.45 -15.29
N ASP A 75 10.42 -2.85 -14.31
CA ASP A 75 10.42 -4.15 -13.69
C ASP A 75 10.18 -4.00 -12.17
N GLN A 76 10.11 -5.13 -11.46
CA GLN A 76 9.92 -5.12 -10.01
C GLN A 76 11.02 -4.33 -9.29
N HIS A 77 12.29 -4.50 -9.69
CA HIS A 77 13.41 -3.84 -9.05
C HIS A 77 13.30 -2.31 -9.16
N LYS A 78 13.09 -1.79 -10.36
CA LYS A 78 12.88 -0.35 -10.62
C LYS A 78 11.63 0.17 -9.95
N ALA A 79 10.53 -0.58 -9.98
CA ALA A 79 9.30 -0.17 -9.30
C ALA A 79 9.52 0.00 -7.80
N ILE A 80 10.27 -0.91 -7.17
CA ILE A 80 10.61 -0.82 -5.74
C ILE A 80 11.50 0.37 -5.45
N GLU A 81 12.53 0.63 -6.26
CA GLU A 81 13.38 1.82 -6.11
C GLU A 81 12.56 3.12 -6.21
N LEU A 82 11.63 3.19 -7.17
CA LEU A 82 10.73 4.32 -7.32
C LEU A 82 9.83 4.48 -6.09
N MET A 83 9.27 3.40 -5.55
CA MET A 83 8.42 3.43 -4.37
C MET A 83 9.18 3.76 -3.08
N LEU A 84 10.43 3.33 -2.95
CA LEU A 84 11.32 3.71 -1.85
C LEU A 84 11.63 5.21 -1.89
N ALA A 85 11.98 5.72 -3.06
CA ALA A 85 12.30 7.13 -3.25
C ALA A 85 11.08 8.02 -3.03
N GLN A 86 9.90 7.59 -3.49
CA GLN A 86 8.65 8.35 -3.34
C GLN A 86 7.48 7.44 -2.92
N PRO A 87 7.30 7.19 -1.61
CA PRO A 87 6.26 6.30 -1.07
C PRO A 87 4.82 6.69 -1.43
N SER A 88 4.57 7.93 -1.89
CA SER A 88 3.26 8.32 -2.40
C SER A 88 2.85 7.57 -3.67
N MET A 89 3.78 6.92 -4.37
CA MET A 89 3.49 6.04 -5.50
C MET A 89 3.01 4.65 -5.08
N ILE A 90 3.03 4.31 -3.81
CA ILE A 90 2.48 3.04 -3.33
C ILE A 90 0.95 3.14 -3.28
N LYS A 91 0.28 2.09 -3.76
CA LYS A 91 -1.16 1.95 -3.68
C LYS A 91 -1.60 1.83 -2.22
N ARG A 92 -2.72 2.44 -1.88
CA ARG A 92 -3.15 2.66 -0.50
C ARG A 92 -4.65 2.37 -0.35
N PRO A 93 -5.08 1.78 0.77
CA PRO A 93 -4.26 1.18 1.84
C PRO A 93 -3.51 -0.08 1.39
N VAL A 94 -2.48 -0.48 2.16
CA VAL A 94 -2.05 -1.88 2.25
C VAL A 94 -2.32 -2.35 3.67
N LEU A 95 -3.15 -3.36 3.86
CA LEU A 95 -3.42 -3.97 5.16
C LEU A 95 -2.62 -5.26 5.27
N ASP A 96 -1.72 -5.33 6.25
CA ASP A 96 -0.93 -6.51 6.56
C ASP A 96 -1.57 -7.31 7.69
N LEU A 97 -1.95 -8.53 7.37
CA LEU A 97 -2.56 -9.50 8.28
C LEU A 97 -1.53 -10.42 8.95
N GLY A 98 -0.24 -10.24 8.62
CA GLY A 98 0.88 -11.06 9.10
C GLY A 98 1.17 -12.24 8.18
N ASN A 99 0.14 -13.02 7.81
CA ASN A 99 0.27 -14.13 6.86
C ASN A 99 0.10 -13.71 5.39
N ARG A 100 -0.63 -12.63 5.14
CA ARG A 100 -0.94 -12.10 3.81
C ARG A 100 -1.20 -10.60 3.85
N THR A 101 -1.28 -9.97 2.69
CA THR A 101 -1.58 -8.54 2.58
C THR A 101 -2.78 -8.27 1.66
N LEU A 102 -3.54 -7.21 1.98
CA LEU A 102 -4.65 -6.72 1.17
C LEU A 102 -4.30 -5.35 0.61
N VAL A 103 -4.34 -5.21 -0.71
CA VAL A 103 -4.01 -3.97 -1.42
C VAL A 103 -5.29 -3.26 -1.89
N GLY A 104 -5.43 -2.00 -1.48
CA GLY A 104 -6.64 -1.20 -1.66
C GLY A 104 -7.73 -1.56 -0.65
N PHE A 105 -8.80 -0.78 -0.65
CA PHE A 105 -9.94 -0.99 0.24
C PHE A 105 -11.15 -1.47 -0.55
N LYS A 106 -11.69 -2.63 -0.17
CA LYS A 106 -13.01 -3.15 -0.56
C LYS A 106 -13.60 -3.84 0.67
N ALA A 107 -14.75 -3.36 1.13
CA ALA A 107 -15.37 -3.84 2.37
C ALA A 107 -15.65 -5.34 2.33
N GLU A 108 -16.12 -5.88 1.18
CA GLU A 108 -16.42 -7.31 1.04
C GLU A 108 -15.15 -8.16 1.16
N ARG A 109 -14.03 -7.69 0.60
CA ARG A 109 -12.75 -8.38 0.70
C ARG A 109 -12.21 -8.33 2.12
N TYR A 110 -12.34 -7.19 2.79
CA TYR A 110 -11.90 -7.08 4.18
C TYR A 110 -12.73 -7.99 5.10
N ALA A 111 -14.05 -8.01 4.92
CA ALA A 111 -14.94 -8.89 5.66
C ALA A 111 -14.58 -10.37 5.48
N ALA A 112 -14.32 -10.81 4.23
CA ALA A 112 -13.98 -12.20 3.95
C ALA A 112 -12.64 -12.66 4.54
N GLU A 113 -11.71 -11.72 4.74
CA GLU A 113 -10.32 -12.02 5.15
C GLU A 113 -10.08 -11.78 6.65
N LEU A 114 -11.00 -11.07 7.30
CA LEU A 114 -10.97 -10.74 8.74
C LEU A 114 -12.04 -11.49 9.54
N ALA A 115 -12.83 -12.34 8.89
CA ALA A 115 -13.82 -13.22 9.51
C ALA A 115 -13.20 -14.43 10.22
#